data_AF-A0A7S2GPB7-F1
#
_entry.id   AF-A0A7S2GPB7-F1
#
_cell.length_a   1.000
_cell.length_b   1.000
_cell.length_c   1.000
_cell.angle_alpha   90.00
_cell.angle_beta   90.00
_cell.angle_gamma   90.00
#
_symmetry.space_group_name_H-M   'P 1'
#
loop_
_entity.id
_entity.type
_entity.pdbx_description
1 polymer ?
#
loop_
_entity_poly.entity_id
_entity_poly.type
_entity_poly.pdbx_seq_one_letter_code
_entity_poly.pdbx_strand_id
1 'polypeptide(L)'
;DEDKAEAARWYKLAADQGYAIAQCNLGFLYAKGLGVDEDKAEAVRWYKLAADQGYAIAQCNLGFLYAKGLGVDEDKAEAARWYKLAADQGHARAQYNLGCMYENGRGMDEDKAEA
;
A
#
# COMPACT_ATOMS: atom_id res chain seq x y z
N ASP A 1 -2.58 -23.99 7.92
CA ASP A 1 -3.64 -23.12 7.35
C ASP A 1 -4.66 -22.67 8.37
N GLU A 2 -5.07 -23.52 9.31
CA GLU A 2 -6.03 -23.16 10.37
C GLU A 2 -5.60 -21.96 11.22
N ASP A 3 -4.35 -21.93 11.70
CA ASP A 3 -3.82 -20.80 12.49
C ASP A 3 -3.86 -19.46 11.73
N LYS A 4 -3.63 -19.48 10.41
CA LYS A 4 -3.66 -18.28 9.58
C LYS A 4 -5.09 -17.78 9.38
N ALA A 5 -6.04 -18.69 9.20
CA ALA A 5 -7.45 -18.34 9.10
C ALA A 5 -7.99 -17.80 10.42
N GLU A 6 -7.53 -18.34 11.55
CA GLU A 6 -7.88 -17.80 12.87
C GLU A 6 -7.26 -16.42 13.11
N ALA A 7 -5.99 -16.22 12.78
CA ALA A 7 -5.36 -14.90 12.82
C ALA A 7 -6.11 -13.88 11.95
N ALA A 8 -6.52 -14.28 10.74
CA ALA A 8 -7.31 -13.43 9.85
C ALA A 8 -8.64 -13.00 10.46
N ARG A 9 -9.33 -13.91 11.17
CA ARG A 9 -10.57 -13.60 11.89
C ARG A 9 -10.36 -12.57 12.99
N TRP A 10 -9.30 -12.70 13.78
CA TRP A 10 -8.97 -11.74 14.84
C TRP A 10 -8.58 -10.37 14.28
N TYR A 11 -7.77 -10.33 13.22
CA TYR A 11 -7.48 -9.06 12.54
C TYR A 11 -8.74 -8.43 11.95
N LYS A 12 -9.67 -9.21 11.41
CA LYS A 12 -10.96 -8.70 10.92
C LYS A 12 -11.79 -8.05 12.01
N LEU A 13 -11.95 -8.72 13.16
CA LEU A 13 -12.68 -8.17 14.30
C LEU A 13 -12.12 -6.82 14.78
N ALA A 14 -10.80 -6.66 14.80
CA ALA A 14 -10.15 -5.39 15.17
C ALA A 14 -10.20 -4.37 14.02
N ALA A 15 -10.03 -4.80 12.77
CA ALA A 15 -10.07 -3.91 11.60
C ALA A 15 -11.47 -3.29 11.42
N ASP A 16 -12.52 -4.07 11.66
CA ASP A 16 -13.93 -3.64 11.65
C ASP A 16 -14.21 -2.59 12.75
N GLN A 17 -13.41 -2.57 13.83
CA GLN A 17 -13.48 -1.56 14.90
C GLN A 17 -12.63 -0.31 14.63
N GLY A 18 -11.96 -0.24 13.48
CA GLY A 18 -11.19 0.94 13.08
C GLY A 18 -9.71 0.90 13.43
N TYR A 19 -9.19 -0.16 14.05
CA TYR A 19 -7.77 -0.21 14.44
C TYR A 19 -6.85 -0.25 13.20
N ALA A 20 -6.14 0.85 12.93
CA ALA A 20 -5.31 1.02 11.73
C ALA A 20 -4.27 -0.10 11.52
N ILE A 21 -3.64 -0.58 12.59
CA ILE A 21 -2.67 -1.69 12.50
C ILE A 21 -3.37 -2.98 12.05
N ALA A 22 -4.56 -3.26 12.58
CA ALA A 22 -5.34 -4.44 12.21
C ALA A 22 -5.86 -4.34 10.77
N GLN A 23 -6.33 -3.15 10.35
CA GLN A 23 -6.70 -2.89 8.96
C GLN A 23 -5.52 -3.09 8.02
N CYS A 24 -4.33 -2.58 8.35
CA CYS A 24 -3.13 -2.81 7.55
C CYS A 24 -2.76 -4.29 7.46
N ASN A 25 -2.82 -5.02 8.58
CA ASN A 25 -2.51 -6.44 8.59
C ASN A 25 -3.53 -7.24 7.77
N LEU A 26 -4.82 -6.91 7.89
CA LEU A 26 -5.86 -7.56 7.10
C LEU A 26 -5.68 -7.30 5.60
N GLY A 27 -5.31 -6.07 5.22
CA GLY A 27 -4.93 -5.75 3.84
C GLY A 27 -3.74 -6.58 3.35
N PHE A 28 -2.76 -6.85 4.21
CA PHE A 28 -1.64 -7.75 3.90
C PHE A 28 -2.07 -9.20 3.71
N LEU A 29 -2.98 -9.70 4.55
CA LEU A 29 -3.50 -11.06 4.42
C LEU A 29 -4.24 -11.25 3.09
N TYR A 30 -5.11 -10.30 2.72
CA TYR A 30 -5.78 -10.30 1.41
C TYR A 30 -4.81 -10.18 0.24
N ALA A 31 -3.78 -9.34 0.34
CA ALA A 31 -2.76 -9.19 -0.72
C ALA A 31 -1.91 -10.46 -0.94
N LYS A 32 -1.90 -11.40 0.01
CA LYS A 32 -1.04 -12.60 0.01
C LYS A 32 -1.81 -13.92 0.08
N GLY A 33 -3.13 -13.89 0.16
CA GLY A 33 -3.95 -15.09 0.35
C GLY A 33 -3.61 -15.85 1.64
N LEU A 34 -3.32 -15.14 2.73
CA LEU A 34 -2.88 -15.75 4.00
C LEU A 34 -4.05 -15.90 4.97
N GLY A 35 -4.64 -17.08 5.04
CA GLY A 35 -5.81 -17.35 5.89
C GLY A 35 -7.13 -16.75 5.37
N VAL A 36 -7.07 -16.10 4.22
CA VAL A 36 -8.18 -15.61 3.39
C VAL A 36 -7.80 -15.86 1.92
N ASP A 37 -8.77 -15.87 1.02
CA ASP A 37 -8.48 -15.91 -0.42
C ASP A 37 -7.75 -14.63 -0.84
N GLU A 38 -6.81 -14.76 -1.79
CA GLU A 38 -6.08 -13.60 -2.30
C GLU A 38 -7.05 -12.65 -3.03
N ASP A 39 -7.13 -11.42 -2.55
CA ASP A 39 -7.94 -10.36 -3.15
C ASP A 39 -7.22 -9.02 -3.02
N LYS A 40 -6.66 -8.54 -4.14
CA LYS A 40 -5.92 -7.29 -4.15
C LYS A 40 -6.83 -6.06 -4.03
N ALA A 41 -8.10 -6.16 -4.45
CA ALA A 41 -9.04 -5.05 -4.32
C ALA A 41 -9.44 -4.86 -2.85
N GLU A 42 -9.65 -5.96 -2.12
CA GLU A 42 -9.84 -5.88 -0.67
C GLU A 42 -8.59 -5.42 0.08
N ALA A 43 -7.40 -5.81 -0.38
CA ALA A 43 -6.16 -5.26 0.15
C ALA A 43 -6.11 -3.73 0.01
N VAL A 44 -6.45 -3.19 -1.18
CA VAL A 44 -6.55 -1.74 -1.41
C VAL A 44 -7.53 -1.10 -0.44
N ARG A 45 -8.73 -1.67 -0.26
CA ARG A 45 -9.75 -1.13 0.64
C ARG A 45 -9.24 -1.03 2.08
N TRP A 46 -8.64 -2.09 2.60
CA TRP A 46 -8.14 -2.13 3.97
C TRP A 46 -6.90 -1.26 4.19
N TYR A 47 -5.96 -1.26 3.25
CA TYR A 47 -4.82 -0.34 3.33
C TYR A 47 -5.27 1.11 3.26
N LYS A 48 -6.26 1.45 2.44
CA LYS A 48 -6.81 2.81 2.37
C LYS A 48 -7.38 3.26 3.71
N LEU A 49 -8.16 2.42 4.39
CA LEU A 49 -8.69 2.76 5.72
C LEU A 49 -7.57 3.03 6.75
N ALA A 50 -6.50 2.23 6.75
CA ALA A 50 -5.36 2.44 7.64
C ALA A 50 -4.49 3.65 7.22
N ALA A 51 -4.34 3.88 5.92
CA ALA A 51 -3.55 4.96 5.34
C ALA A 51 -4.21 6.33 5.57
N ASP A 52 -5.53 6.40 5.45
CA ASP A 52 -6.35 7.59 5.76
C ASP A 52 -6.23 7.98 7.25
N GLN A 53 -5.91 7.02 8.14
CA GLN A 53 -5.61 7.28 9.56
C GLN A 53 -4.14 7.67 9.82
N GLY A 54 -3.31 7.80 8.78
CA GLY A 54 -1.92 8.20 8.91
C GLY A 54 -0.93 7.05 9.07
N TYR A 55 -1.34 5.79 9.04
CA TYR A 55 -0.42 4.68 9.30
C TYR A 55 0.59 4.50 8.15
N ALA A 56 1.85 4.88 8.38
CA ALA A 56 2.89 4.96 7.36
C ALA A 56 3.13 3.66 6.59
N ILE A 57 3.02 2.50 7.25
CA ILE A 57 3.17 1.19 6.58
C ILE A 57 2.03 0.96 5.57
N ALA A 58 0.80 1.29 5.95
CA ALA A 58 -0.35 1.17 5.05
C ALA A 58 -0.27 2.16 3.90
N GLN A 59 0.15 3.40 4.15
CA GLN A 59 0.41 4.39 3.11
C GLN A 59 1.47 3.89 2.11
N CYS A 60 2.58 3.32 2.60
CA CYS A 60 3.59 2.73 1.73
C CYS A 60 3.05 1.54 0.91
N ASN A 61 2.26 0.65 1.53
CA ASN A 61 1.69 -0.50 0.82
C ASN A 61 0.65 -0.07 -0.21
N LEU A 62 -0.19 0.92 0.10
CA LEU A 62 -1.17 1.47 -0.82
C LEU A 62 -0.49 2.16 -2.01
N GLY A 63 0.56 2.94 -1.76
CA GLY A 63 1.38 3.54 -2.81
C GLY A 63 1.97 2.48 -3.75
N PHE A 64 2.36 1.32 -3.23
CA PHE A 64 2.82 0.20 -4.05
C PHE A 64 1.72 -0.40 -4.92
N LEU A 65 0.51 -0.55 -4.40
CA LEU A 65 -0.61 -1.10 -5.18
C LEU A 65 -0.99 -0.17 -6.34
N TYR A 66 -1.05 1.15 -6.10
CA TYR A 66 -1.27 2.14 -7.16
C TYR A 66 -0.11 2.17 -8.17
N ALA A 67 1.14 2.07 -7.73
CA ALA A 67 2.30 2.07 -8.62
C ALA A 67 2.38 0.85 -9.55
N LYS A 68 1.64 -0.21 -9.24
CA LYS A 68 1.66 -1.49 -9.98
C LYS A 68 0.31 -1.87 -10.57
N GLY A 69 -0.73 -1.05 -10.39
CA GLY A 69 -2.09 -1.39 -10.84
C GLY A 69 -2.63 -2.68 -10.22
N LEU A 70 -2.36 -2.90 -8.93
CA LEU A 70 -2.68 -4.15 -8.25
C LEU A 70 -3.95 -4.04 -7.42
N GLY A 71 -5.08 -4.53 -7.96
CA GLY A 71 -6.39 -4.41 -7.30
C GLY A 71 -7.00 -3.02 -7.39
N VAL A 72 -6.32 -2.11 -8.10
CA VAL A 72 -6.73 -0.76 -8.46
C VAL A 72 -6.04 -0.41 -9.77
N ASP A 73 -6.57 0.55 -10.54
CA ASP A 73 -5.88 1.03 -11.74
C ASP A 73 -4.52 1.64 -11.40
N GLU A 74 -3.55 1.47 -12.31
CA GLU A 74 -2.22 2.05 -12.12
C GLU A 74 -2.32 3.58 -12.11
N ASP A 75 -1.86 4.20 -11.02
CA ASP A 75 -1.80 5.65 -10.88
C ASP A 75 -0.50 6.05 -10.17
N LYS A 76 0.46 6.54 -10.97
CA LYS A 76 1.76 6.99 -10.46
C LYS A 76 1.65 8.26 -9.62
N ALA A 77 0.68 9.14 -9.88
CA ALA A 77 0.51 10.36 -9.09
C ALA A 77 -0.02 10.02 -7.70
N GLU A 78 -1.03 9.15 -7.63
CA GLU A 78 -1.60 8.69 -6.35
C GLU A 78 -0.57 7.84 -5.58
N ALA A 79 0.21 6.99 -6.26
CA ALA A 79 1.32 6.27 -5.64
C ALA A 79 2.37 7.21 -5.01
N ALA A 80 2.83 8.22 -5.75
CA ALA A 80 3.80 9.19 -5.25
C ALA A 80 3.25 9.97 -4.04
N ARG A 81 1.96 10.33 -4.07
CA ARG A 81 1.28 10.99 -2.94
C ARG A 81 1.31 10.11 -1.70
N TRP A 82 0.94 8.83 -1.79
CA TRP A 82 0.95 7.93 -0.64
C TRP A 82 2.36 7.64 -0.12
N TYR A 83 3.33 7.44 -1.02
CA TYR A 83 4.72 7.31 -0.60
C TYR A 83 5.26 8.55 0.10
N LYS A 84 4.91 9.75 -0.39
CA LYS A 84 5.31 11.00 0.25
C LYS A 84 4.78 11.10 1.68
N LEU A 85 3.49 10.80 1.90
CA LEU A 85 2.90 10.81 3.24
C LEU A 85 3.62 9.86 4.22
N ALA A 86 4.03 8.68 3.76
CA ALA A 86 4.80 7.74 4.57
C ALA A 86 6.26 8.19 4.75
N ALA A 87 6.86 8.79 3.72
CA ALA A 87 8.24 9.27 3.73
C ALA A 87 8.44 10.46 4.67
N ASP A 88 7.46 11.37 4.73
CA ASP A 88 7.42 12.52 5.65
C ASP A 88 7.38 12.05 7.12
N GLN A 89 6.92 10.82 7.37
CA GLN A 89 6.96 10.16 8.69
C GLN A 89 8.24 9.34 8.93
N GLY A 90 9.22 9.39 8.03
CA GLY A 90 10.48 8.66 8.16
C GLY A 90 10.44 7.20 7.69
N HIS A 91 9.40 6.76 6.99
CA HIS A 91 9.31 5.37 6.53
C HIS A 91 10.31 5.09 5.38
N ALA A 92 11.41 4.41 5.70
CA ALA A 92 12.55 4.21 4.80
C ALA A 92 12.19 3.61 3.43
N ARG A 93 11.30 2.60 3.39
CA ARG A 93 10.88 2.00 2.11
C ARG A 93 10.09 2.97 1.25
N ALA A 94 9.30 3.85 1.87
CA ALA A 94 8.54 4.86 1.14
C ALA A 94 9.45 5.96 0.59
N GLN A 95 10.45 6.39 1.38
CA GLN A 95 11.49 7.31 0.93
C GLN A 95 12.24 6.75 -0.29
N TYR A 96 12.65 5.48 -0.22
CA TYR A 96 13.31 4.79 -1.33
C TYR A 96 12.42 4.75 -2.58
N ASN A 97 11.17 4.26 -2.44
CA ASN A 97 10.25 4.15 -3.57
C ASN A 97 9.95 5.52 -4.21
N LEU A 98 9.76 6.56 -3.40
CA LEU A 98 9.55 7.92 -3.89
C LEU A 98 10.78 8.46 -4.62
N GLY A 99 11.99 8.19 -4.12
CA GLY A 99 13.24 8.52 -4.80
C GLY A 99 13.33 7.88 -6.18
N CYS A 100 13.06 6.57 -6.28
CA CYS A 100 13.04 5.86 -7.56
C CYS A 100 11.98 6.41 -8.53
N MET A 101 10.83 6.87 -8.03
CA MET A 101 9.80 7.48 -8.90
C MET A 101 10.27 8.82 -9.48
N TYR A 102 10.97 9.65 -8.71
CA TYR A 102 11.53 10.90 -9.21
C TYR A 102 12.66 10.68 -10.22
N GLU A 103 13.53 9.71 -9.99
CA GLU A 103 14.60 9.35 -10.92
C GLU A 103 14.03 8.87 -12.27
N ASN A 104 13.09 7.92 -12.23
CA ASN A 104 12.44 7.42 -13.45
C ASN A 104 11.63 8.49 -14.17
N GLY A 105 10.97 9.40 -13.43
CA GLY A 105 10.22 10.51 -14.01
C GLY A 105 11.12 11.52 -14.73
N ARG A 106 12.25 11.90 -14.10
CA ARG A 106 13.25 12.78 -14.71
C ARG A 106 13.91 12.16 -15.94
N GLY A 107 14.29 10.88 -15.87
CA GLY A 107 14.88 10.18 -17.02
C GLY A 107 13.94 10.11 -18.23
N MET A 108 12.63 9.92 -18.01
CA MET A 108 11.65 9.93 -19.09
C MET A 108 11.40 11.33 -19.70
N ASP A 109 11.56 12.40 -18.92
CA ASP A 109 11.40 13.77 -19.41
C ASP A 109 12.66 14.27 -20.13
N GLU A 110 13.86 13.88 -19.67
CA GLU A 110 15.14 14.12 -20.35
C GLU A 110 15.19 13.40 -21.70
N ASP A 111 14.82 12.12 -21.76
CA ASP A 111 14.76 11.34 -23.01
C ASP A 111 13.81 11.93 -24.07
N LYS A 112 12.74 12.63 -23.64
CA LYS A 112 11.80 13.30 -24.56
C LYS A 112 12.30 14.67 -25.02
N ALA A 113 13.17 15.33 -24.27
CA ALA A 113 13.71 16.63 -24.62
C ALA A 113 14.90 16.52 -25.61
N GLU A 114 15.56 15.37 -25.67
CA GLU A 114 16.63 15.06 -26.62
C GLU A 114 16.18 14.40 -27.93
N ALA A 115 14.87 14.21 -28.15
CA ALA A 115 14.28 13.66 -29.38
C ALA A 115 13.68 14.75 -30.29
#